data_AF-A0A2D5YLX2-F1
#
_entry.id   AF-A0A2D5YLX2-F1
#
_cell.length_a   1.000
_cell.length_b   1.000
_cell.length_c   1.000
_cell.angle_alpha   90.00
_cell.angle_beta   90.00
_cell.angle_gamma   90.00
#
_symmetry.space_group_name_H-M   'P 1'
#
loop_
_entity.id
_entity.type
_entity.pdbx_description
1 polymer ?
#
loop_
_entity_poly.entity_id
_entity_poly.type
_entity_poly.pdbx_seq_one_letter_code
_entity_poly.pdbx_strand_id
1 'polypeptide(L)'
;MNRKFAFTILLFCVGIAAALIYRRYDNEYSPLKTRSFYLENNDPVRFTKRLSDTDQKQFEEVRVQEPKENPRLEKVFTKLENIKSSCDAVYKKNLEQDKIIDPDSEIFSDTKQVASLVMKIYENIILNREKLKDIVPEYLTIIRDEEKVSVDKFYNFIQMMMSCFSSDMSFFVETTFEVNRSDEDKKFFEKEVLGSLMKVVYWIVSEDRLPDALLFSLNIFRAVGEYFEYGEDYFSEVDNLYEKITNYEEVFFSEFEDVKFVSEPGLRMESYLREMEIISDDFKFFFDQRFPEYR
;
A
#
# COMPACT_ATOMS: atom_id res chain seq x y z
N MET A 1 25.48 -14.71 40.78
CA MET A 1 25.66 -14.40 39.35
C MET A 1 25.71 -12.88 39.20
N ASN A 2 26.81 -12.32 38.68
CA ASN A 2 27.08 -10.89 38.72
C ASN A 2 26.12 -10.10 37.81
N ARG A 3 25.41 -9.11 38.36
CA ARG A 3 24.47 -8.23 37.63
C ARG A 3 25.07 -7.60 36.36
N LYS A 4 26.39 -7.33 36.38
CA LYS A 4 27.11 -6.81 35.21
C LYS A 4 27.17 -7.82 34.06
N PHE A 5 27.30 -9.12 34.36
CA PHE A 5 27.35 -10.19 33.36
C PHE A 5 25.99 -10.41 32.69
N ALA A 6 24.91 -10.32 33.46
CA ALA A 6 23.54 -10.39 32.93
C ALA A 6 23.21 -9.19 32.03
N PHE A 7 23.70 -7.99 32.36
CA PHE A 7 23.48 -6.78 31.56
C PHE A 7 24.28 -6.81 30.24
N THR A 8 25.51 -7.35 30.25
CA THR A 8 26.30 -7.53 29.03
C THR A 8 25.70 -8.60 28.12
N ILE A 9 25.15 -9.69 28.66
CA ILE A 9 24.40 -10.68 27.87
C ILE A 9 23.14 -10.06 27.26
N LEU A 10 22.40 -9.25 28.03
CA LEU A 10 21.20 -8.57 27.53
C LEU A 10 21.53 -7.61 26.38
N LEU A 11 22.58 -6.79 26.51
CA LEU A 11 23.02 -5.89 25.44
C LEU A 11 23.55 -6.65 24.22
N PHE A 12 24.21 -7.78 24.41
CA PHE A 12 24.67 -8.64 23.31
C PHE A 12 23.50 -9.33 22.60
N CYS A 13 22.48 -9.78 23.33
CA CYS A 13 21.25 -10.32 22.76
C CYS A 13 20.43 -9.26 22.02
N VAL A 14 20.33 -8.03 22.55
CA VAL A 14 19.68 -6.89 21.87
C VAL A 14 20.46 -6.48 20.64
N GLY A 15 21.80 -6.46 20.68
CA GLY A 15 22.64 -6.18 19.52
C GLY A 15 22.55 -7.25 18.43
N ILE A 16 22.45 -8.53 18.80
CA ILE A 16 22.22 -9.64 17.85
C ILE A 16 20.79 -9.59 17.31
N ALA A 17 19.78 -9.29 18.13
CA ALA A 17 18.41 -9.12 17.67
C ALA A 17 18.30 -7.92 16.71
N ALA A 18 18.91 -6.78 17.02
CA ALA A 18 18.98 -5.63 16.13
C ALA A 18 19.75 -5.94 14.84
N ALA A 19 20.84 -6.71 14.88
CA ALA A 19 21.57 -7.13 13.68
C ALA A 19 20.82 -8.20 12.86
N LEU A 20 19.99 -9.04 13.50
CA LEU A 20 19.12 -10.01 12.82
C LEU A 20 17.88 -9.34 12.24
N ILE A 21 17.33 -8.33 12.92
CA ILE A 21 16.28 -7.45 12.40
C ILE A 21 16.84 -6.65 11.23
N TYR A 22 18.01 -6.02 11.37
CA TYR A 22 18.69 -5.29 10.29
C TYR A 22 19.03 -6.21 9.12
N ARG A 23 19.56 -7.43 9.34
CA ARG A 23 19.75 -8.44 8.28
C ARG A 23 18.47 -8.97 7.69
N ARG A 24 17.36 -8.94 8.42
CA ARG A 24 16.04 -9.33 7.93
C ARG A 24 15.45 -8.23 7.07
N TYR A 25 15.60 -6.96 7.45
CA TYR A 25 15.24 -5.78 6.65
C TYR A 25 16.12 -5.62 5.40
N ASP A 26 17.45 -5.85 5.50
CA ASP A 26 18.40 -5.86 4.36
C ASP A 26 18.19 -7.07 3.41
N ASN A 27 17.36 -8.04 3.82
CA ASN A 27 16.91 -9.16 2.99
C ASN A 27 15.42 -9.12 2.62
N GLU A 28 14.62 -8.20 3.16
CA GLU A 28 13.17 -8.13 2.92
C GLU A 28 12.78 -7.15 1.81
N TYR A 29 13.70 -6.35 1.27
CA TYR A 29 13.55 -5.79 -0.08
C TYR A 29 14.90 -5.37 -0.69
N SER A 30 15.28 -5.99 -1.80
CA SER A 30 16.30 -5.47 -2.72
C SER A 30 15.74 -5.64 -4.12
N PRO A 31 15.57 -4.57 -4.91
CA PRO A 31 15.01 -4.65 -6.26
C PRO A 31 15.67 -5.73 -7.12
N LEU A 32 16.98 -5.92 -6.97
CA LEU A 32 17.74 -6.99 -7.62
C LEU A 32 17.36 -8.41 -7.15
N LYS A 33 17.14 -8.62 -5.85
CA LYS A 33 16.71 -9.94 -5.31
C LYS A 33 15.27 -10.27 -5.70
N THR A 34 14.38 -9.28 -5.67
CA THR A 34 12.99 -9.44 -6.11
C THR A 34 12.94 -9.70 -7.62
N ARG A 35 13.72 -8.96 -8.44
CA ARG A 35 13.91 -9.17 -9.90
C ARG A 35 14.44 -10.57 -10.21
N SER A 36 15.41 -11.07 -9.44
CA SER A 36 15.94 -12.44 -9.59
C SER A 36 14.85 -13.50 -9.33
N PHE A 37 14.01 -13.29 -8.32
CA PHE A 37 12.90 -14.18 -8.00
C PHE A 37 11.82 -14.21 -9.11
N TYR A 38 11.51 -13.07 -9.74
CA TYR A 38 10.53 -13.00 -10.85
C TYR A 38 11.03 -13.66 -12.13
N LEU A 39 12.26 -13.34 -12.55
CA LEU A 39 12.87 -13.90 -13.76
C LEU A 39 12.97 -15.43 -13.68
N GLU A 40 13.10 -15.99 -12.48
CA GLU A 40 13.13 -17.44 -12.25
C GLU A 40 11.74 -18.08 -12.10
N ASN A 41 10.72 -17.39 -11.55
CA ASN A 41 9.49 -18.03 -11.12
C ASN A 41 8.19 -17.61 -11.83
N ASN A 42 8.19 -16.59 -12.69
CA ASN A 42 6.99 -16.17 -13.48
C ASN A 42 5.70 -15.94 -12.65
N ASP A 43 5.81 -15.73 -11.33
CA ASP A 43 4.68 -15.55 -10.43
C ASP A 43 4.47 -14.05 -10.10
N PRO A 44 3.24 -13.52 -10.22
CA PRO A 44 2.93 -12.17 -9.81
C PRO A 44 3.02 -12.03 -8.29
N VAL A 45 3.87 -11.15 -7.77
CA VAL A 45 3.79 -10.75 -6.36
C VAL A 45 2.57 -9.87 -6.21
N ARG A 46 1.56 -10.43 -5.56
CA ARG A 46 0.54 -9.64 -4.89
C ARG A 46 1.20 -9.04 -3.65
N PHE A 47 0.94 -7.76 -3.34
CA PHE A 47 0.95 -7.29 -1.95
C PHE A 47 -0.21 -7.99 -1.22
N THR A 48 -0.09 -9.29 -1.06
CA THR A 48 -0.78 -10.05 -0.05
C THR A 48 0.30 -10.32 0.98
N LYS A 49 0.09 -9.86 2.21
CA LYS A 49 0.54 -10.62 3.38
C LYS A 49 0.36 -12.08 3.01
N ARG A 50 1.42 -12.89 2.96
CA ARG A 50 1.28 -14.35 2.85
C ARG A 50 0.44 -14.75 4.05
N LEU A 51 -0.88 -14.81 3.88
CA LEU A 51 -1.70 -15.77 4.58
C LEU A 51 -1.02 -17.08 4.20
N SER A 52 -0.33 -17.67 5.18
CA SER A 52 0.37 -18.91 4.93
C SER A 52 -0.63 -19.89 4.33
N ASP A 53 -0.23 -20.64 3.29
CA ASP A 53 -1.05 -21.71 2.68
C ASP A 53 -1.31 -22.88 3.66
N THR A 54 -1.15 -22.67 4.97
CA THR A 54 -1.32 -23.63 6.05
C THR A 54 -2.66 -23.52 6.79
N ASP A 55 -3.49 -22.51 6.51
CA ASP A 55 -4.73 -22.27 7.26
C ASP A 55 -6.02 -22.69 6.54
N GLN A 56 -5.93 -23.56 5.52
CA GLN A 56 -7.06 -24.42 5.13
C GLN A 56 -7.19 -25.59 6.11
N LYS A 57 -7.44 -25.31 7.39
CA LYS A 57 -8.01 -26.31 8.29
C LYS A 57 -9.52 -26.31 8.10
N GLN A 58 -10.04 -27.49 7.75
CA GLN A 58 -11.46 -27.80 7.67
C GLN A 58 -12.18 -27.27 8.91
N PHE A 59 -12.94 -26.19 8.74
CA PHE A 59 -13.89 -25.75 9.76
C PHE A 59 -15.07 -26.71 9.74
N GLU A 60 -15.26 -27.41 10.85
CA GLU A 60 -16.45 -28.20 11.14
C GLU A 60 -17.67 -27.28 11.03
N GLU A 61 -18.63 -27.71 10.20
CA GLU A 61 -19.82 -26.97 9.80
C GLU A 61 -20.80 -26.85 10.98
N VAL A 62 -20.50 -25.95 11.92
CA VAL A 62 -21.50 -25.47 12.88
C VAL A 62 -22.44 -24.55 12.12
N ARG A 63 -23.67 -25.02 11.84
CA ARG A 63 -24.76 -24.24 11.26
C ARG A 63 -25.12 -23.07 12.17
N VAL A 64 -24.35 -21.99 12.08
CA VAL A 64 -24.76 -20.68 12.58
C VAL A 64 -25.69 -20.10 11.51
N GLN A 65 -26.90 -19.69 11.91
CA GLN A 65 -27.80 -18.96 11.03
C GLN A 65 -27.04 -17.76 10.45
N GLU A 66 -26.77 -17.79 9.15
CA GLU A 66 -26.25 -16.64 8.44
C GLU A 66 -27.23 -15.47 8.65
N PRO A 67 -26.75 -14.29 9.09
CA PRO A 67 -27.59 -13.12 9.15
C PRO A 67 -28.18 -12.87 7.76
N LYS A 68 -29.49 -12.57 7.72
CA LYS A 68 -30.23 -12.31 6.49
C LYS A 68 -29.50 -11.24 5.68
N GLU A 69 -29.10 -11.55 4.45
CA GLU A 69 -28.33 -10.63 3.62
C GLU A 69 -29.06 -9.30 3.44
N ASN A 70 -28.37 -8.19 3.73
CA ASN A 70 -28.89 -6.85 3.50
C ASN A 70 -28.73 -6.50 2.01
N PRO A 71 -29.81 -6.38 1.22
CA PRO A 71 -29.72 -6.11 -0.21
C PRO A 71 -29.14 -4.73 -0.54
N ARG A 72 -29.12 -3.79 0.43
CA ARG A 72 -28.43 -2.50 0.26
C ARG A 72 -26.91 -2.68 0.31
N LEU A 73 -26.44 -3.58 1.17
CA LEU A 73 -25.03 -3.90 1.31
C LEU A 73 -24.49 -4.55 0.03
N GLU A 74 -25.21 -5.53 -0.52
CA GLU A 74 -24.83 -6.19 -1.79
C GLU A 74 -24.70 -5.20 -2.96
N LYS A 75 -25.60 -4.20 -3.05
CA LYS A 75 -25.49 -3.14 -4.06
C LYS A 75 -24.21 -2.31 -3.92
N VAL A 76 -23.79 -2.03 -2.70
CA VAL A 76 -22.53 -1.33 -2.43
C VAL A 76 -21.33 -2.20 -2.83
N PHE A 77 -21.34 -3.49 -2.51
CA PHE A 77 -20.31 -4.43 -2.95
C PHE A 77 -20.19 -4.45 -4.48
N THR A 78 -21.30 -4.57 -5.21
CA THR A 78 -21.26 -4.52 -6.68
C THR A 78 -20.67 -3.21 -7.22
N LYS A 79 -20.96 -2.06 -6.59
CA LYS A 79 -20.35 -0.77 -6.98
C LYS A 79 -18.84 -0.79 -6.78
N LEU A 80 -18.37 -1.32 -5.65
CA LEU A 80 -16.95 -1.45 -5.35
C LEU A 80 -16.24 -2.43 -6.29
N GLU A 81 -16.82 -3.58 -6.59
CA GLU A 81 -16.29 -4.54 -7.55
C GLU A 81 -16.11 -3.92 -8.95
N ASN A 82 -17.05 -3.07 -9.37
CA ASN A 82 -16.94 -2.34 -10.63
C ASN A 82 -15.79 -1.32 -10.61
N ILE A 83 -15.56 -0.63 -9.49
CA ILE A 83 -14.42 0.28 -9.33
C ILE A 83 -13.12 -0.50 -9.38
N LYS A 84 -13.02 -1.57 -8.58
CA LYS A 84 -11.86 -2.47 -8.59
C LYS A 84 -11.55 -2.96 -10.00
N SER A 85 -12.54 -3.50 -10.69
CA SER A 85 -12.40 -3.99 -12.07
C SER A 85 -11.95 -2.88 -13.04
N SER A 86 -12.41 -1.65 -12.82
CA SER A 86 -11.99 -0.49 -13.62
C SER A 86 -10.52 -0.12 -13.37
N CYS A 87 -10.07 -0.13 -12.12
CA CYS A 87 -8.67 0.09 -11.75
C CYS A 87 -7.77 -1.04 -12.31
N ASP A 88 -8.15 -2.31 -12.13
CA ASP A 88 -7.43 -3.47 -12.66
C ASP A 88 -7.30 -3.40 -14.20
N ALA A 89 -8.34 -2.94 -14.90
CA ALA A 89 -8.32 -2.78 -16.34
C ALA A 89 -7.36 -1.69 -16.82
N VAL A 90 -7.15 -0.62 -16.04
CA VAL A 90 -6.14 0.40 -16.32
C VAL A 90 -4.75 -0.22 -16.24
N TYR A 91 -4.48 -1.00 -15.20
CA TYR A 91 -3.19 -1.67 -15.03
C TYR A 91 -2.93 -2.69 -16.13
N LYS A 92 -3.84 -3.63 -16.34
CA LYS A 92 -3.70 -4.66 -17.39
C LYS A 92 -3.48 -4.08 -18.79
N LYS A 93 -4.04 -2.90 -19.08
CA LYS A 93 -3.92 -2.24 -20.38
C LYS A 93 -2.60 -1.48 -20.55
N ASN A 94 -2.03 -0.95 -19.48
CA ASN A 94 -0.91 0.00 -19.56
C ASN A 94 0.39 -0.50 -18.91
N LEU A 95 0.31 -1.46 -17.98
CA LEU A 95 1.41 -2.01 -17.20
C LEU A 95 1.42 -3.54 -17.30
N GLU A 96 1.92 -4.07 -18.41
CA GLU A 96 2.22 -5.50 -18.51
C GLU A 96 3.45 -5.81 -17.62
N GLN A 97 3.31 -6.75 -16.67
CA GLN A 97 4.29 -6.94 -15.58
C GLN A 97 5.72 -7.23 -16.05
N ASP A 98 5.87 -8.03 -17.11
CA ASP A 98 7.15 -8.34 -17.73
C ASP A 98 7.85 -7.10 -18.28
N LYS A 99 7.08 -6.14 -18.80
CA LYS A 99 7.60 -4.91 -19.41
C LYS A 99 7.92 -3.81 -18.42
N ILE A 100 7.35 -3.82 -17.22
CA ILE A 100 7.51 -2.73 -16.24
C ILE A 100 8.60 -3.01 -15.19
N ILE A 101 9.06 -4.27 -15.10
CA ILE A 101 10.14 -4.69 -14.18
C ILE A 101 11.50 -4.72 -14.91
N ASP A 102 11.47 -4.91 -16.23
CA ASP A 102 12.65 -4.93 -17.09
C ASP A 102 13.08 -3.50 -17.48
N PRO A 103 14.23 -3.00 -17.00
CA PRO A 103 14.71 -1.65 -17.34
C PRO A 103 15.07 -1.51 -18.83
N ASP A 104 15.31 -2.60 -19.54
CA ASP A 104 15.66 -2.60 -20.97
C ASP A 104 14.41 -2.65 -21.88
N SER A 105 13.20 -2.68 -21.29
CA SER A 105 11.92 -2.65 -22.00
C SER A 105 11.73 -1.37 -22.82
N GLU A 106 11.01 -1.48 -23.95
CA GLU A 106 10.69 -0.35 -24.84
C GLU A 106 10.00 0.80 -24.09
N ILE A 107 9.24 0.51 -23.03
CA ILE A 107 8.56 1.53 -22.20
C ILE A 107 9.56 2.56 -21.64
N PHE A 108 10.75 2.11 -21.27
CA PHE A 108 11.80 2.92 -20.63
C PHE A 108 12.83 3.48 -21.60
N SER A 109 12.68 3.20 -22.90
CA SER A 109 13.61 3.68 -23.93
C SER A 109 13.57 5.20 -24.17
N ASP A 110 12.47 5.86 -23.79
CA ASP A 110 12.28 7.30 -23.89
C ASP A 110 11.58 7.86 -22.63
N THR A 111 12.25 8.77 -21.94
CA THR A 111 11.73 9.48 -20.75
C THR A 111 10.37 10.16 -21.02
N LYS A 112 10.12 10.64 -22.25
CA LYS A 112 8.81 11.23 -22.61
C LYS A 112 7.69 10.20 -22.67
N GLN A 113 7.99 8.99 -23.13
CA GLN A 113 7.04 7.89 -23.14
C GLN A 113 6.67 7.49 -21.72
N VAL A 114 7.66 7.42 -20.82
CA VAL A 114 7.46 7.18 -19.40
C VAL A 114 6.57 8.27 -18.78
N ALA A 115 6.88 9.55 -19.00
CA ALA A 115 6.08 10.67 -18.49
C ALA A 115 4.62 10.63 -18.95
N SER A 116 4.39 10.34 -20.23
CA SER A 116 3.04 10.20 -20.80
C SER A 116 2.28 9.03 -20.16
N LEU A 117 2.96 7.90 -19.93
CA LEU A 117 2.36 6.71 -19.33
C LEU A 117 2.01 6.92 -17.85
N VAL A 118 2.92 7.51 -17.08
CA VAL A 118 2.74 7.98 -15.70
C VAL A 118 1.46 8.82 -15.61
N MET A 119 1.38 9.92 -16.38
CA MET A 119 0.23 10.82 -16.36
C MET A 119 -1.08 10.10 -16.70
N LYS A 120 -1.08 9.31 -17.77
CA LYS A 120 -2.26 8.58 -18.23
C LYS A 120 -2.77 7.59 -17.18
N ILE A 121 -1.88 6.86 -16.51
CA ILE A 121 -2.29 5.90 -15.49
C ILE A 121 -2.88 6.64 -14.29
N TYR A 122 -2.21 7.68 -13.78
CA TYR A 122 -2.70 8.41 -12.62
C TYR A 122 -4.03 9.12 -12.87
N GLU A 123 -4.20 9.77 -14.02
CA GLU A 123 -5.48 10.39 -14.37
C GLU A 123 -6.63 9.36 -14.30
N ASN A 124 -6.43 8.17 -14.87
CA ASN A 124 -7.46 7.13 -14.84
C ASN A 124 -7.66 6.51 -13.46
N ILE A 125 -6.59 6.33 -12.67
CA ILE A 125 -6.69 5.81 -11.31
C ILE A 125 -7.41 6.81 -10.40
N ILE A 126 -7.03 8.09 -10.43
CA ILE A 126 -7.68 9.16 -9.66
C ILE A 126 -9.16 9.24 -10.01
N LEU A 127 -9.53 9.25 -11.30
CA LEU A 127 -10.95 9.29 -11.71
C LEU A 127 -11.77 8.10 -11.22
N ASN A 128 -11.18 6.91 -11.15
CA ASN A 128 -11.87 5.74 -10.57
C ASN A 128 -11.92 5.82 -9.05
N ARG A 129 -10.87 6.36 -8.43
CA ARG A 129 -10.73 6.49 -6.99
C ARG A 129 -11.70 7.51 -6.40
N GLU A 130 -11.93 8.62 -7.09
CA GLU A 130 -12.90 9.64 -6.69
C GLU A 130 -14.32 9.08 -6.52
N LYS A 131 -14.68 8.01 -7.24
CA LYS A 131 -15.99 7.34 -7.08
C LYS A 131 -16.17 6.73 -5.68
N LEU A 132 -15.09 6.48 -4.93
CA LEU A 132 -15.18 6.03 -3.54
C LEU A 132 -15.75 7.10 -2.61
N LYS A 133 -15.64 8.39 -2.95
CA LYS A 133 -16.17 9.51 -2.13
C LYS A 133 -17.68 9.39 -1.89
N ASP A 134 -18.42 8.78 -2.82
CA ASP A 134 -19.86 8.54 -2.66
C ASP A 134 -20.18 7.19 -2.02
N ILE A 135 -19.36 6.17 -2.28
CA ILE A 135 -19.64 4.78 -1.88
C ILE A 135 -19.27 4.50 -0.43
N VAL A 136 -18.15 5.04 0.05
CA VAL A 136 -17.71 4.81 1.44
C VAL A 136 -18.71 5.38 2.44
N PRO A 137 -19.23 6.62 2.28
CA PRO A 137 -20.30 7.12 3.17
C PRO A 137 -21.60 6.33 3.08
N GLU A 138 -21.97 5.85 1.89
CA GLU A 138 -23.15 4.98 1.70
C GLU A 138 -23.00 3.68 2.48
N TYR A 139 -21.82 3.03 2.39
CA TYR A 139 -21.50 1.85 3.18
C TYR A 139 -21.58 2.13 4.68
N LEU A 140 -20.87 3.16 5.15
CA LEU A 140 -20.85 3.53 6.57
C LEU A 140 -22.27 3.73 7.12
N THR A 141 -23.14 4.35 6.34
CA THR A 141 -24.55 4.53 6.70
C THR A 141 -25.27 3.19 6.83
N ILE A 142 -25.05 2.25 5.91
CA ILE A 142 -25.69 0.92 5.95
C ILE A 142 -25.17 0.09 7.12
N ILE A 143 -23.86 0.05 7.32
CA ILE A 143 -23.22 -0.85 8.29
C ILE A 143 -23.32 -0.35 9.74
N ARG A 144 -23.62 0.94 9.95
CA ARG A 144 -24.01 1.49 11.26
C ARG A 144 -25.29 0.89 11.80
N ASP A 145 -26.22 0.54 10.90
CA ASP A 145 -27.51 -0.05 11.27
C ASP A 145 -27.41 -1.57 11.49
N GLU A 146 -26.26 -2.18 11.18
CA GLU A 146 -26.01 -3.61 11.35
C GLU A 146 -25.45 -3.90 12.74
N GLU A 147 -26.07 -4.84 13.46
CA GLU A 147 -25.54 -5.32 14.75
C GLU A 147 -24.23 -6.11 14.58
N LYS A 148 -24.17 -6.91 13.51
CA LYS A 148 -23.05 -7.78 13.18
C LYS A 148 -22.96 -8.06 11.68
N VAL A 149 -21.74 -8.22 11.18
CA VAL A 149 -21.45 -8.68 9.82
C VAL A 149 -20.45 -9.83 9.87
N SER A 150 -20.43 -10.72 8.87
CA SER A 150 -19.36 -11.73 8.81
C SER A 150 -18.00 -11.07 8.62
N VAL A 151 -16.96 -11.66 9.20
CA VAL A 151 -15.57 -11.18 9.06
C VAL A 151 -15.16 -11.13 7.60
N ASP A 152 -15.50 -12.15 6.80
CA ASP A 152 -15.20 -12.17 5.36
C ASP A 152 -15.82 -10.99 4.61
N LYS A 153 -17.09 -10.65 4.87
CA LYS A 153 -17.74 -9.50 4.22
C LYS A 153 -17.07 -8.20 4.67
N PHE A 154 -16.72 -8.06 5.96
CA PHE A 154 -16.02 -6.88 6.46
C PHE A 154 -14.65 -6.70 5.78
N TYR A 155 -13.85 -7.76 5.70
CA TYR A 155 -12.55 -7.73 5.02
C TYR A 155 -12.66 -7.48 3.52
N ASN A 156 -13.59 -8.14 2.84
CA ASN A 156 -13.80 -7.93 1.41
C ASN A 156 -14.12 -6.47 1.10
N PHE A 157 -14.90 -5.80 1.95
CA PHE A 157 -15.16 -4.38 1.78
C PHE A 157 -13.89 -3.54 1.91
N ILE A 158 -13.10 -3.76 2.98
CA ILE A 158 -11.82 -3.07 3.21
C ILE A 158 -10.89 -3.26 2.00
N GLN A 159 -10.71 -4.50 1.55
CA GLN A 159 -9.88 -4.82 0.39
C GLN A 159 -10.36 -4.15 -0.91
N MET A 160 -11.67 -4.13 -1.17
CA MET A 160 -12.20 -3.53 -2.40
C MET A 160 -12.07 -2.00 -2.41
N MET A 161 -12.12 -1.31 -1.26
CA MET A 161 -11.82 0.12 -1.22
C MET A 161 -10.35 0.39 -1.54
N MET A 162 -9.45 -0.53 -1.19
CA MET A 162 -7.99 -0.41 -1.33
C MET A 162 -7.45 -0.96 -2.67
N SER A 163 -8.30 -1.07 -3.69
CA SER A 163 -7.94 -1.84 -4.90
C SER A 163 -7.26 -1.02 -6.01
N CYS A 164 -7.18 0.29 -5.87
CA CYS A 164 -6.82 1.16 -7.00
C CYS A 164 -5.35 1.55 -7.05
N PHE A 165 -4.55 1.25 -6.03
CA PHE A 165 -3.10 1.37 -6.08
C PHE A 165 -2.44 -0.02 -6.03
N SER A 166 -2.20 -0.61 -7.21
CA SER A 166 -1.62 -1.95 -7.38
C SER A 166 -0.10 -1.98 -7.11
N SER A 167 0.42 -3.17 -6.76
CA SER A 167 1.86 -3.49 -6.77
C SER A 167 2.53 -3.15 -8.09
N ASP A 168 1.84 -3.33 -9.21
CA ASP A 168 2.37 -3.06 -10.56
C ASP A 168 2.79 -1.60 -10.71
N MET A 169 2.04 -0.68 -10.08
CA MET A 169 2.40 0.74 -10.09
C MET A 169 3.69 1.01 -9.35
N SER A 170 3.93 0.28 -8.25
CA SER A 170 5.15 0.44 -7.46
C SER A 170 6.37 -0.03 -8.26
N PHE A 171 6.28 -1.21 -8.90
CA PHE A 171 7.36 -1.69 -9.79
C PHE A 171 7.65 -0.74 -10.96
N PHE A 172 6.59 -0.22 -11.58
CA PHE A 172 6.73 0.74 -12.68
C PHE A 172 7.41 2.03 -12.22
N VAL A 173 7.04 2.57 -11.06
CA VAL A 173 7.67 3.77 -10.50
C VAL A 173 9.14 3.52 -10.16
N GLU A 174 9.45 2.42 -9.46
CA GLU A 174 10.83 2.11 -9.09
C GLU A 174 11.74 1.95 -10.32
N THR A 175 11.29 1.18 -11.32
CA THR A 175 12.05 0.99 -12.57
C THR A 175 12.20 2.31 -13.33
N THR A 176 11.16 3.16 -13.30
CA THR A 176 11.21 4.52 -13.85
C THR A 176 12.31 5.37 -13.19
N PHE A 177 12.49 5.30 -11.88
CA PHE A 177 13.58 6.00 -11.20
C PHE A 177 14.96 5.38 -11.48
N GLU A 178 15.06 4.05 -11.61
CA GLU A 178 16.30 3.34 -11.91
C GLU A 178 16.89 3.75 -13.28
N VAL A 179 16.07 3.74 -14.32
CA VAL A 179 16.51 4.01 -15.71
C VAL A 179 16.81 5.49 -15.98
N ASN A 180 16.20 6.40 -15.20
CA ASN A 180 16.34 7.86 -15.37
C ASN A 180 17.42 8.50 -14.50
N ARG A 181 18.40 7.71 -14.03
CA ARG A 181 19.56 8.21 -13.26
C ARG A 181 20.62 8.95 -14.09
N SER A 182 20.48 8.99 -15.42
CA SER A 182 21.46 9.65 -16.30
C SER A 182 21.29 11.18 -16.32
N ASP A 183 22.40 11.92 -16.44
CA ASP A 183 22.42 13.39 -16.40
C ASP A 183 21.74 14.04 -17.62
N GLU A 184 21.65 13.34 -18.75
CA GLU A 184 21.18 13.91 -20.03
C GLU A 184 19.67 14.22 -20.01
N ASP A 185 18.88 13.38 -19.35
CA ASP A 185 17.42 13.53 -19.23
C ASP A 185 16.95 13.93 -17.83
N LYS A 186 17.87 14.03 -16.86
CA LYS A 186 17.59 14.36 -15.46
C LYS A 186 16.61 15.51 -15.26
N LYS A 187 16.84 16.64 -15.94
CA LYS A 187 15.97 17.84 -15.80
C LYS A 187 14.57 17.63 -16.34
N PHE A 188 14.43 16.88 -17.43
CA PHE A 188 13.12 16.59 -18.01
C PHE A 188 12.36 15.62 -17.10
N PHE A 189 13.05 14.58 -16.63
CA PHE A 189 12.52 13.62 -15.66
C PHE A 189 12.03 14.32 -14.37
N GLU A 190 12.87 15.13 -13.74
CA GLU A 190 12.54 15.86 -12.50
C GLU A 190 11.29 16.75 -12.68
N LYS A 191 11.16 17.39 -13.84
CA LYS A 191 10.05 18.31 -14.12
C LYS A 191 8.74 17.59 -14.45
N GLU A 192 8.79 16.62 -15.36
CA GLU A 192 7.60 16.04 -15.97
C GLU A 192 7.17 14.74 -15.29
N VAL A 193 8.11 13.89 -14.86
CA VAL A 193 7.81 12.61 -14.21
C VAL A 193 7.69 12.81 -12.72
N LEU A 194 8.78 13.22 -12.05
CA LEU A 194 8.80 13.42 -10.61
C LEU A 194 7.79 14.49 -10.18
N GLY A 195 7.75 15.64 -10.87
CA GLY A 195 6.77 16.69 -10.57
C GLY A 195 5.31 16.22 -10.67
N SER A 196 5.01 15.27 -11.55
CA SER A 196 3.67 14.68 -11.66
C SER A 196 3.40 13.67 -10.54
N LEU A 197 4.37 12.81 -10.23
CA LEU A 197 4.30 11.87 -9.10
C LEU A 197 4.07 12.60 -7.78
N MET A 198 4.81 13.67 -7.52
CA MET A 198 4.71 14.43 -6.28
C MET A 198 3.37 15.16 -6.16
N LYS A 199 2.79 15.64 -7.26
CA LYS A 199 1.42 16.18 -7.25
C LYS A 199 0.37 15.12 -6.92
N VAL A 200 0.54 13.90 -7.42
CA VAL A 200 -0.33 12.77 -7.07
C VAL A 200 -0.20 12.45 -5.58
N VAL A 201 1.03 12.39 -5.04
CA VAL A 201 1.25 12.21 -3.61
C VAL A 201 0.59 13.32 -2.79
N TYR A 202 0.75 14.57 -3.20
CA TYR A 202 0.11 15.70 -2.53
C TYR A 202 -1.42 15.59 -2.51
N TRP A 203 -2.03 15.16 -3.63
CA TRP A 203 -3.45 14.87 -3.70
C TRP A 203 -3.83 13.74 -2.74
N ILE A 204 -3.09 12.62 -2.73
CA ILE A 204 -3.33 11.48 -1.84
C ILE A 204 -3.36 11.92 -0.38
N VAL A 205 -2.28 12.54 0.10
CA VAL A 205 -2.14 12.93 1.51
C VAL A 205 -3.13 14.02 1.93
N SER A 206 -3.75 14.73 0.97
CA SER A 206 -4.76 15.75 1.23
C SER A 206 -6.20 15.21 1.16
N GLU A 207 -6.48 14.33 0.20
CA GLU A 207 -7.84 13.98 -0.25
C GLU A 207 -8.16 12.47 -0.18
N ASP A 208 -7.18 11.57 -0.36
CA ASP A 208 -7.38 10.11 -0.40
C ASP A 208 -6.50 9.42 0.64
N ARG A 209 -7.06 9.29 1.84
CA ARG A 209 -6.33 8.88 3.05
C ARG A 209 -6.43 7.38 3.32
N LEU A 210 -6.77 6.59 2.30
CA LEU A 210 -6.88 5.15 2.44
C LEU A 210 -5.48 4.49 2.42
N PRO A 211 -5.31 3.34 3.11
CA PRO A 211 -3.99 2.73 3.31
C PRO A 211 -3.20 2.44 2.04
N ASP A 212 -3.83 1.93 0.97
CA ASP A 212 -3.16 1.64 -0.30
C ASP A 212 -2.57 2.89 -0.96
N ALA A 213 -3.26 4.03 -0.86
CA ALA A 213 -2.79 5.29 -1.39
C ALA A 213 -1.61 5.85 -0.55
N LEU A 214 -1.69 5.73 0.77
CA LEU A 214 -0.59 6.11 1.67
C LEU A 214 0.65 5.24 1.44
N LEU A 215 0.49 3.91 1.35
CA LEU A 215 1.59 2.98 1.04
C LEU A 215 2.21 3.28 -0.33
N PHE A 216 1.38 3.57 -1.34
CA PHE A 216 1.86 3.99 -2.64
C PHE A 216 2.69 5.29 -2.55
N SER A 217 2.27 6.26 -1.73
CA SER A 217 3.02 7.49 -1.49
C SER A 217 4.37 7.23 -0.81
N LEU A 218 4.43 6.27 0.13
CA LEU A 218 5.71 5.85 0.74
C LEU A 218 6.68 5.27 -0.28
N ASN A 219 6.18 4.48 -1.23
CA ASN A 219 7.02 3.92 -2.28
C ASN A 219 7.62 5.03 -3.16
N ILE A 220 6.84 6.08 -3.48
CA ILE A 220 7.36 7.27 -4.16
C ILE A 220 8.42 7.96 -3.29
N PHE A 221 8.15 8.20 -2.00
CA PHE A 221 9.13 8.84 -1.11
C PHE A 221 10.44 8.05 -1.03
N ARG A 222 10.39 6.71 -0.94
CA ARG A 222 11.60 5.88 -0.96
C ARG A 222 12.35 6.03 -2.28
N ALA A 223 11.66 5.90 -3.42
CA ALA A 223 12.28 6.05 -4.73
C ALA A 223 12.92 7.44 -4.92
N VAL A 224 12.26 8.50 -4.45
CA VAL A 224 12.78 9.87 -4.44
C VAL A 224 14.03 9.99 -3.54
N GLY A 225 14.00 9.41 -2.34
CA GLY A 225 15.14 9.40 -1.44
C GLY A 225 16.35 8.70 -2.05
N GLU A 226 16.14 7.57 -2.71
CA GLU A 226 17.21 6.86 -3.44
C GLU A 226 17.70 7.61 -4.67
N TYR A 227 16.84 8.37 -5.33
CA TYR A 227 17.18 9.16 -6.51
C TYR A 227 18.04 10.38 -6.16
N PHE A 228 17.70 11.07 -5.07
CA PHE A 228 18.45 12.24 -4.58
C PHE A 228 19.54 11.90 -3.56
N GLU A 229 19.77 10.62 -3.29
CA GLU A 229 20.78 10.13 -2.34
C GLU A 229 20.62 10.73 -0.93
N TYR A 230 19.39 10.81 -0.44
CA TYR A 230 19.12 11.26 0.93
C TYR A 230 19.70 10.29 1.97
N GLY A 231 20.03 10.82 3.15
CA GLY A 231 20.68 10.07 4.23
C GLY A 231 19.72 9.30 5.14
N GLU A 232 20.28 8.61 6.14
CA GLU A 232 19.55 7.80 7.12
C GLU A 232 18.42 8.54 7.83
N ASP A 233 18.60 9.83 8.14
CA ASP A 233 17.56 10.65 8.79
C ASP A 233 16.26 10.69 7.96
N TYR A 234 16.37 10.79 6.63
CA TYR A 234 15.20 10.79 5.74
C TYR A 234 14.52 9.43 5.71
N PHE A 235 15.30 8.36 5.54
CA PHE A 235 14.75 7.01 5.48
C PHE A 235 14.14 6.58 6.80
N SER A 236 14.72 6.99 7.94
CA SER A 236 14.12 6.75 9.26
C SER A 236 12.74 7.40 9.40
N GLU A 237 12.54 8.62 8.89
CA GLU A 237 11.22 9.26 8.89
C GLU A 237 10.22 8.51 8.00
N VAL A 238 10.65 8.07 6.81
CA VAL A 238 9.82 7.28 5.89
C VAL A 238 9.44 5.93 6.52
N ASP A 239 10.39 5.26 7.17
CA ASP A 239 10.17 3.98 7.85
C ASP A 239 9.21 4.15 9.05
N ASN A 240 9.33 5.23 9.81
CA ASN A 240 8.40 5.54 10.90
C ASN A 240 6.95 5.69 10.39
N LEU A 241 6.74 6.28 9.22
CA LEU A 241 5.40 6.37 8.61
C LEU A 241 4.87 4.99 8.18
N TYR A 242 5.74 4.14 7.63
CA TYR A 242 5.39 2.76 7.29
C TYR A 242 5.02 1.93 8.52
N GLU A 243 5.81 2.05 9.59
CA GLU A 243 5.58 1.36 10.86
C GLU A 243 4.25 1.76 11.50
N LYS A 244 3.84 3.03 11.39
CA LYS A 244 2.53 3.48 11.90
C LYS A 244 1.36 2.75 11.24
N ILE A 245 1.37 2.64 9.91
CA ILE A 245 0.31 1.92 9.17
C ILE A 245 0.31 0.44 9.56
N THR A 246 1.48 -0.21 9.47
CA THR A 246 1.59 -1.66 9.69
C THR A 246 1.27 -2.07 11.12
N ASN A 247 1.77 -1.34 12.13
CA ASN A 247 1.45 -1.62 13.52
C ASN A 247 -0.05 -1.45 13.80
N TYR A 248 -0.68 -0.42 13.25
CA TYR A 248 -2.11 -0.21 13.43
C TYR A 248 -2.92 -1.32 12.76
N GLU A 249 -2.64 -1.63 11.49
CA GLU A 249 -3.36 -2.68 10.76
C GLU A 249 -3.16 -4.07 11.40
N GLU A 250 -1.96 -4.38 11.90
CA GLU A 250 -1.71 -5.63 12.62
C GLU A 250 -2.59 -5.75 13.86
N VAL A 251 -2.63 -4.71 14.70
CA VAL A 251 -3.48 -4.69 15.90
C VAL A 251 -4.96 -4.75 15.51
N PHE A 252 -5.40 -3.89 14.60
CA PHE A 252 -6.79 -3.79 14.17
C PHE A 252 -7.31 -5.12 13.61
N PHE A 253 -6.53 -5.79 12.76
CA PHE A 253 -6.95 -7.06 12.16
C PHE A 253 -6.80 -8.25 13.10
N SER A 254 -5.88 -8.22 14.07
CA SER A 254 -5.74 -9.27 15.08
C SER A 254 -7.00 -9.45 15.95
N GLU A 255 -7.81 -8.38 16.10
CA GLU A 255 -9.07 -8.43 16.86
C GLU A 255 -10.12 -9.35 16.22
N PHE A 256 -9.94 -9.75 14.96
CA PHE A 256 -10.91 -10.53 14.20
C PHE A 256 -10.44 -11.94 13.81
N GLU A 257 -9.21 -12.34 14.15
CA GLU A 257 -8.62 -13.62 13.70
C GLU A 257 -9.42 -14.86 14.13
N ASP A 258 -9.96 -14.86 15.35
CA ASP A 258 -10.67 -16.01 15.93
C ASP A 258 -12.21 -15.85 15.96
N VAL A 259 -12.76 -14.80 15.34
CA VAL A 259 -14.20 -14.52 15.38
C VAL A 259 -14.86 -14.73 14.02
N LYS A 260 -16.10 -15.20 14.01
CA LYS A 260 -16.89 -15.38 12.77
C LYS A 260 -17.61 -14.10 12.32
N PHE A 261 -17.88 -13.21 13.27
CA PHE A 261 -18.64 -11.99 13.04
C PHE A 261 -17.97 -10.81 13.72
N VAL A 262 -17.96 -9.67 13.02
CA VAL A 262 -17.59 -8.37 13.58
C VAL A 262 -18.85 -7.77 14.20
N SER A 263 -18.82 -7.55 15.51
CA SER A 263 -19.85 -6.77 16.22
C SER A 263 -19.60 -5.28 16.06
N GLU A 264 -20.69 -4.50 16.02
CA GLU A 264 -20.65 -3.04 15.82
C GLU A 264 -19.77 -2.60 14.63
N PRO A 265 -19.94 -3.21 13.45
CA PRO A 265 -19.01 -3.04 12.34
C PRO A 265 -18.90 -1.60 11.82
N GLY A 266 -19.96 -0.78 11.96
CA GLY A 266 -19.88 0.66 11.67
C GLY A 266 -18.90 1.41 12.56
N LEU A 267 -18.89 1.15 13.88
CA LEU A 267 -17.94 1.77 14.80
C LEU A 267 -16.50 1.33 14.52
N ARG A 268 -16.32 0.04 14.19
CA ARG A 268 -15.01 -0.50 13.80
C ARG A 268 -14.47 0.17 12.53
N MET A 269 -15.31 0.31 11.50
CA MET A 269 -14.92 0.96 10.25
C MET A 269 -14.61 2.44 10.43
N GLU A 270 -15.40 3.16 11.24
CA GLU A 270 -15.12 4.57 11.55
C GLU A 270 -13.81 4.76 12.30
N SER A 271 -13.53 3.89 13.27
CA SER A 271 -12.26 3.92 14.00
C SER A 271 -11.08 3.68 13.06
N TYR A 272 -11.24 2.74 12.12
CA TYR A 272 -10.23 2.46 11.08
C TYR A 272 -9.93 3.68 10.22
N LEU A 273 -10.96 4.30 9.65
CA LEU A 273 -10.80 5.45 8.78
C LEU A 273 -10.26 6.68 9.52
N ARG A 274 -10.64 6.86 10.79
CA ARG A 274 -10.13 7.95 11.62
C ARG A 274 -8.65 7.80 11.91
N GLU A 275 -8.17 6.60 12.24
CA GLU A 275 -6.75 6.41 12.48
C GLU A 275 -5.94 6.63 11.20
N MET A 276 -6.46 6.17 10.06
CA MET A 276 -5.83 6.46 8.75
C MET A 276 -5.80 7.96 8.43
N GLU A 277 -6.82 8.72 8.81
CA GLU A 277 -6.80 10.18 8.71
C GLU A 277 -5.69 10.82 9.56
N ILE A 278 -5.50 10.36 10.81
CA ILE A 278 -4.42 10.85 11.68
C ILE A 278 -3.05 10.51 11.09
N ILE A 279 -2.85 9.28 10.61
CA ILE A 279 -1.60 8.88 9.97
C ILE A 279 -1.36 9.70 8.69
N SER A 280 -2.41 9.96 7.90
CA SER A 280 -2.30 10.81 6.70
C SER A 280 -1.87 12.25 7.02
N ASP A 281 -2.22 12.79 8.19
CA ASP A 281 -1.73 14.11 8.61
C ASP A 281 -0.21 14.11 8.86
N ASP A 282 0.34 13.01 9.39
CA ASP A 282 1.80 12.84 9.55
C ASP A 282 2.50 12.76 8.19
N PHE A 283 1.89 12.07 7.22
CA PHE A 283 2.38 12.05 5.83
C PHE A 283 2.39 13.43 5.21
N LYS A 284 1.31 14.19 5.38
CA LYS A 284 1.20 15.55 4.89
C LYS A 284 2.27 16.44 5.52
N PHE A 285 2.50 16.32 6.83
CA PHE A 285 3.56 17.03 7.52
C PHE A 285 4.94 16.71 6.93
N PHE A 286 5.25 15.42 6.72
CA PHE A 286 6.49 14.99 6.08
C PHE A 286 6.63 15.58 4.66
N PHE A 287 5.58 15.47 3.83
CA PHE A 287 5.56 16.04 2.49
C PHE A 287 5.83 17.55 2.52
N ASP A 288 5.13 18.26 3.39
CA ASP A 288 5.22 19.71 3.51
C ASP A 288 6.59 20.20 3.95
N GLN A 289 7.33 19.39 4.71
CA GLN A 289 8.70 19.70 5.14
C GLN A 289 9.73 19.37 4.07
N ARG A 290 9.60 18.22 3.40
CA ARG A 290 10.62 17.68 2.48
C ARG A 290 10.45 18.14 1.04
N PHE A 291 9.21 18.45 0.63
CA PHE A 291 8.83 18.69 -0.77
C PHE A 291 7.91 19.92 -0.96
N PRO A 292 8.19 21.07 -0.31
CA PRO A 292 7.30 22.23 -0.33
C PRO A 292 7.07 22.84 -1.73
N GLU A 293 7.98 22.62 -2.68
CA GLU A 293 7.92 23.09 -4.05
C GLU A 293 6.89 22.36 -4.93
N TYR A 294 6.37 21.22 -4.46
CA TYR A 294 5.42 20.38 -5.19
C TYR A 294 3.96 20.52 -4.69
N ARG A 295 3.68 21.52 -3.85
CA ARG A 295 2.31 21.89 -3.41
C ARG A 295 1.46 22.51 -4.51
#